data_AF-A0A9C9WBZ8-F1
#
_entry.id   AF-A0A9C9WBZ8-F1
#
_cell.length_a   1.000
_cell.length_b   1.000
_cell.length_c   1.000
_cell.angle_alpha   90.00
_cell.angle_beta   90.00
_cell.angle_gamma   90.00
#
_symmetry.space_group_name_H-M   'P 1'
#
loop_
_entity.id
_entity.type
_entity.pdbx_description
1 polymer ?
#
loop_
_entity_poly.entity_id
_entity_poly.type
_entity_poly.pdbx_seq_one_letter_code
_entity_poly.pdbx_strand_id
1 'polypeptide(L)'
;MTKVLLILLAVVLVLLQYRFWFGDGGLTELWQLQRTIEQQQQEITALKERNQALEAEVVNLREGLDAIEERARSDLGMIKDDETFYQAITGSRQDEQ
;
A
#
# COMPACT_ATOMS: atom_id res chain seq x y z
N MET A 1 39.09 -48.70 -30.26
CA MET A 1 37.81 -48.07 -30.67
C MET A 1 36.94 -47.68 -29.48
N THR A 2 36.64 -48.58 -28.53
CA THR A 2 35.79 -48.30 -27.35
C THR A 2 36.27 -47.17 -26.44
N LYS A 3 37.59 -47.03 -26.21
CA LYS A 3 38.17 -45.97 -25.38
C LYS A 3 37.89 -44.56 -25.91
N VAL A 4 37.85 -44.37 -27.22
CA VAL A 4 37.55 -43.07 -27.85
C VAL A 4 36.07 -42.72 -27.68
N LEU A 5 35.19 -43.72 -27.80
CA LEU A 5 33.75 -43.55 -27.57
C LEU A 5 33.45 -43.12 -26.13
N LEU A 6 34.14 -43.72 -25.15
CA LEU A 6 34.00 -43.36 -23.74
C LEU A 6 34.49 -41.93 -23.44
N ILE A 7 35.60 -41.51 -24.05
CA ILE A 7 36.11 -40.13 -23.89
C ILE A 7 35.12 -39.13 -24.49
N LEU A 8 34.59 -39.41 -25.68
CA LEU A 8 33.61 -38.55 -26.32
C LEU A 8 32.32 -38.44 -25.49
N LEU A 9 31.84 -39.57 -24.95
CA LEU A 9 30.69 -39.59 -24.05
C LEU A 9 30.96 -38.77 -22.78
N ALA A 10 32.14 -38.91 -22.18
CA ALA A 10 32.53 -38.15 -20.99
C ALA A 10 32.58 -36.64 -21.27
N VAL A 11 33.10 -36.23 -22.43
CA VAL A 11 33.13 -34.82 -22.84
C VAL A 11 31.71 -34.26 -23.03
N VAL A 12 30.82 -35.01 -23.69
CA VAL A 12 29.42 -34.61 -23.85
C VAL A 12 28.72 -34.48 -22.50
N LEU A 13 29.00 -35.41 -21.57
CA LEU A 13 28.43 -35.40 -20.23
C LEU A 13 28.93 -34.18 -19.44
N VAL A 14 30.22 -33.87 -19.49
CA VAL A 14 30.79 -32.67 -18.85
C VAL A 14 30.20 -31.39 -19.45
N LEU A 15 30.02 -31.32 -20.77
CA LEU A 15 29.40 -30.16 -21.42
C LEU A 15 27.93 -29.99 -21.00
N LEU A 16 27.17 -31.07 -20.87
CA LEU A 16 25.79 -31.02 -20.37
C LEU A 16 25.72 -30.60 -18.91
N GLN A 17 26.61 -31.11 -18.05
CA GLN A 17 26.72 -30.68 -16.67
C GLN A 17 27.06 -29.20 -16.60
N TYR A 18 28.04 -28.73 -17.37
CA TYR A 18 28.37 -27.31 -17.42
C TYR A 18 27.19 -26.45 -17.90
N ARG A 19 26.50 -26.88 -18.96
CA ARG A 19 25.30 -26.21 -19.48
C ARG A 19 24.16 -26.20 -18.47
N PHE A 20 23.99 -27.22 -17.66
CA PHE A 20 22.95 -27.26 -16.64
C PHE A 20 23.23 -26.30 -15.48
N TRP A 21 24.50 -26.17 -15.10
CA TRP A 21 24.90 -25.27 -14.00
C TRP A 21 24.99 -23.80 -14.43
N PHE A 22 25.32 -23.54 -15.71
CA PHE A 22 25.57 -22.18 -16.24
C PHE A 22 24.61 -21.72 -17.35
N GLY A 23 23.68 -22.56 -17.81
CA GLY A 23 22.80 -22.24 -18.93
C GLY A 23 21.44 -21.70 -18.49
N ASP A 24 21.04 -20.59 -19.13
CA ASP A 24 19.72 -20.02 -19.44
C ASP A 24 18.52 -20.19 -18.46
N GLY A 25 18.75 -20.63 -17.22
CA GLY A 25 17.71 -20.84 -16.21
C GLY A 25 18.21 -21.41 -14.87
N GLY A 26 19.52 -21.62 -14.71
CA GLY A 26 20.13 -22.08 -13.46
C GLY A 26 20.31 -20.98 -12.43
N LEU A 27 20.35 -21.37 -11.13
CA LEU A 27 20.60 -20.63 -9.88
C LEU A 27 20.84 -19.12 -9.99
N THR A 28 21.79 -18.67 -10.80
CA THR A 28 22.08 -17.26 -11.13
C THR A 28 20.85 -16.40 -11.44
N GLU A 29 19.88 -16.90 -12.20
CA GLU A 29 18.66 -16.13 -12.52
C GLU A 29 17.73 -16.03 -11.30
N LEU A 30 17.67 -17.08 -10.47
CA LEU A 30 16.97 -17.05 -9.19
C LEU A 30 17.60 -16.04 -8.22
N TRP A 31 18.94 -15.96 -8.18
CA TRP A 31 19.66 -14.96 -7.37
C TRP A 31 19.43 -13.53 -7.84
N GLN A 32 19.30 -13.29 -9.15
CA GLN A 32 18.96 -11.96 -9.66
C GLN A 32 17.50 -11.60 -9.39
N LEU A 33 16.57 -12.55 -9.61
CA LEU A 33 15.16 -12.33 -9.36
C LEU A 33 14.86 -12.10 -7.88
N GLN A 34 15.57 -12.81 -7.00
CA GLN A 34 15.43 -12.66 -5.54
C GLN A 34 15.96 -11.30 -5.05
N ARG A 35 17.04 -10.76 -5.63
CA ARG A 35 17.47 -9.38 -5.35
C ARG A 35 16.45 -8.33 -5.78
N THR A 36 15.81 -8.52 -6.94
CA THR A 36 14.79 -7.58 -7.43
C THR A 36 13.57 -7.55 -6.50
N ILE A 37 13.16 -8.73 -5.98
CA ILE A 37 12.07 -8.84 -5.02
C ILE A 37 12.39 -8.09 -3.71
N GLU A 38 13.62 -8.23 -3.19
CA GLU A 38 14.04 -7.54 -1.96
C GLU A 38 14.04 -6.01 -2.10
N GLN A 39 14.50 -5.50 -3.24
CA GLN A 39 14.50 -4.05 -3.50
C GLN A 39 13.08 -3.48 -3.62
N GLN A 40 12.20 -4.17 -4.33
CA GLN A 40 10.81 -3.74 -4.49
C GLN A 40 10.04 -3.79 -3.15
N GLN A 41 10.35 -4.76 -2.28
CA GLN A 41 9.70 -4.89 -0.98
C GLN A 41 10.00 -3.71 -0.04
N GLN A 42 11.23 -3.17 -0.09
CA GLN A 42 11.60 -1.98 0.69
C GLN A 42 10.84 -0.74 0.22
N GLU A 43 10.74 -0.53 -1.10
CA GLU A 43 10.01 0.60 -1.66
C GLU A 43 8.51 0.55 -1.34
N ILE A 44 7.90 -0.63 -1.46
CA ILE A 44 6.49 -0.86 -1.08
C ILE A 44 6.26 -0.54 0.41
N THR A 45 7.20 -0.90 1.28
CA THR A 45 7.08 -0.66 2.72
C THR A 45 7.12 0.84 3.02
N ALA A 46 8.08 1.56 2.45
CA ALA A 46 8.19 3.01 2.61
C ALA A 46 6.97 3.77 2.05
N LEU A 47 6.42 3.33 0.91
CA LEU A 47 5.20 3.89 0.33
C LEU A 47 3.98 3.64 1.21
N LYS A 48 3.85 2.45 1.81
CA LYS A 48 2.76 2.13 2.74
C LYS A 48 2.79 2.98 4.00
N GLU A 49 3.95 3.16 4.60
CA GLU A 49 4.10 4.01 5.80
C GLU A 49 3.70 5.47 5.50
N ARG A 50 4.13 6.02 4.37
CA ARG A 50 3.72 7.37 3.95
C ARG A 50 2.23 7.47 3.70
N ASN A 51 1.64 6.46 3.05
CA ASN A 51 0.21 6.45 2.79
C ASN A 51 -0.60 6.44 4.09
N GLN A 52 -0.20 5.62 5.07
CA GLN A 52 -0.82 5.59 6.40
C GLN A 52 -0.70 6.94 7.13
N ALA A 53 0.48 7.58 7.06
CA ALA A 53 0.67 8.90 7.67
C ALA A 53 -0.24 9.96 7.03
N LEU A 54 -0.31 9.98 5.69
CA LEU A 54 -1.18 10.90 4.96
C LEU A 54 -2.66 10.64 5.22
N GLU A 55 -3.07 9.38 5.33
CA GLU A 55 -4.45 9.02 5.65
C GLU A 55 -4.82 9.51 7.05
N ALA A 56 -3.94 9.33 8.04
CA ALA A 56 -4.14 9.86 9.39
C ALA A 56 -4.22 11.40 9.40
N GLU A 57 -3.40 12.08 8.59
CA GLU A 57 -3.44 13.54 8.44
C GLU A 57 -4.76 14.01 7.82
N VAL A 58 -5.25 13.33 6.78
CA VAL A 58 -6.55 13.64 6.16
C VAL A 58 -7.70 13.44 7.15
N VAL A 59 -7.67 12.37 7.96
CA VAL A 59 -8.67 12.13 9.00
C VAL A 59 -8.63 13.23 10.04
N ASN A 60 -7.44 13.59 10.54
CA ASN A 60 -7.30 14.64 11.55
C ASN A 60 -7.76 16.02 11.04
N LEU A 61 -7.43 16.36 9.80
CA LEU A 61 -7.89 17.61 9.18
C LEU A 61 -9.41 17.65 9.04
N ARG A 62 -10.04 16.53 8.67
CA ARG A 62 -11.51 16.43 8.59
C ARG A 62 -12.16 16.61 9.96
N GLU A 63 -11.69 15.87 10.96
CA GLU A 63 -12.20 15.99 12.33
C GLU A 63 -12.02 17.40 12.90
N GLY A 64 -10.87 18.04 12.62
CA GLY A 64 -10.60 19.41 13.03
C GLY A 64 -11.54 20.43 12.37
N LEU A 65 -11.85 20.26 11.08
CA LEU A 65 -12.79 21.11 10.36
C LEU A 65 -14.23 20.92 10.86
N ASP A 66 -14.64 19.67 11.10
CA ASP A 66 -15.97 19.36 11.63
C ASP A 66 -16.16 19.96 13.03
N ALA A 67 -15.13 19.89 13.88
CA ALA A 67 -15.16 20.51 15.21
C ALA A 67 -15.27 22.05 15.15
N ILE A 68 -14.64 22.69 14.15
CA ILE A 68 -14.76 24.13 13.93
C ILE A 68 -16.16 24.49 13.39
N GLU A 69 -16.71 23.69 12.47
CA GLU A 69 -18.05 23.87 11.91
C GLU A 69 -19.13 23.74 13.00
N GLU A 70 -19.02 22.74 13.87
CA GLU A 70 -19.91 22.57 15.03
C GLU A 70 -19.89 23.80 15.96
N ARG A 71 -18.70 24.33 16.25
CA ARG A 71 -18.54 25.56 17.06
C ARG A 71 -19.18 26.77 16.38
N ALA A 72 -18.97 26.96 15.08
CA ALA A 72 -19.54 28.07 14.32
C ALA A 72 -21.07 28.00 14.26
N ARG A 73 -21.63 26.78 14.14
CA ARG A 73 -23.08 26.56 14.11
C ARG A 73 -23.72 26.74 15.50
N SER A 74 -23.10 26.20 16.55
CA SER A 74 -23.64 26.23 17.91
C SER A 74 -23.50 27.59 18.60
N ASP A 75 -22.34 28.24 18.49
CA ASP A 75 -22.07 29.50 19.19
C ASP A 75 -22.46 30.74 18.38
N LEU A 76 -22.20 30.73 17.07
CA LEU A 76 -22.36 31.90 16.21
C LEU A 76 -23.62 31.83 15.33
N GLY A 77 -24.32 30.70 15.33
CA GLY A 77 -25.50 30.49 14.48
C GLY A 77 -25.20 30.59 12.98
N MET A 78 -23.95 30.35 12.58
CA MET A 78 -23.53 30.47 11.18
C MET A 78 -24.11 29.30 10.36
N ILE A 79 -24.64 29.62 9.20
CA ILE A 79 -25.20 28.67 8.22
C ILE A 79 -24.52 28.91 6.86
N LYS A 80 -24.39 27.88 6.02
CA LYS A 80 -23.81 28.03 4.68
C LYS A 80 -24.77 28.84 3.78
N ASP A 81 -24.23 29.53 2.77
CA ASP A 81 -25.01 30.40 1.87
C ASP A 81 -26.12 29.65 1.10
N ASP A 82 -25.99 28.33 0.93
CA ASP A 82 -26.92 27.45 0.23
C ASP A 82 -27.67 26.46 1.16
N GLU A 83 -27.67 26.71 2.47
CA GLU A 83 -28.26 25.83 3.49
C GLU A 83 -29.57 26.38 4.07
N THR A 84 -30.59 25.52 4.24
CA THR A 84 -31.78 25.84 5.02
C THR A 84 -31.70 25.16 6.40
N PHE A 85 -31.49 25.96 7.44
CA PHE A 85 -31.33 25.48 8.82
C PHE A 85 -32.67 25.46 9.58
N TYR A 86 -33.02 24.32 10.17
CA TYR A 86 -34.23 24.13 10.99
C TYR A 86 -33.86 23.92 12.45
N GLN A 87 -34.31 24.81 13.34
CA GLN A 87 -34.15 24.65 14.79
C GLN A 87 -35.49 24.27 15.42
N ALA A 88 -35.58 23.05 15.97
CA ALA A 88 -36.76 22.60 16.67
C ALA A 88 -36.81 23.22 18.08
N ILE A 89 -37.49 24.36 18.24
CA ILE A 89 -37.80 24.91 19.56
C ILE A 89 -38.97 24.10 20.11
N THR A 90 -38.70 23.23 21.08
CA THR A 90 -39.80 22.62 21.84
C THR A 90 -40.43 23.73 22.66
N GLY A 91 -41.59 24.21 22.23
CA GLY A 91 -42.37 25.15 23.02
C GLY A 91 -42.77 24.42 24.29
N SER A 92 -42.15 24.78 25.42
CA SER A 92 -42.67 24.42 26.73
C SER A 92 -44.07 25.01 26.81
N ARG A 93 -45.08 24.19 26.56
CA ARG A 93 -46.46 24.47 26.90
C ARG A 93 -46.46 24.68 28.42
N GLN A 94 -46.41 25.95 28.82
CA GLN A 94 -46.88 26.38 30.13
C GLN A 94 -48.37 26.04 30.14
N ASP A 95 -48.69 24.85 30.60
CA ASP A 95 -50.02 24.54 31.11
C ASP A 95 -50.10 25.25 32.48
N GLU A 96 -50.48 26.53 32.45
CA GLU A 96 -51.09 27.19 33.59
C GLU A 96 -52.45 26.53 33.85
N GLN A 97 -52.59 25.88 35.00
CA GLN A 97 -53.81 25.82 35.80
C GLN A 97 -53.48 25.42 37.24
#